data_AF-A0A972NGQ9-F1
#
_entry.id   AF-A0A972NGQ9-F1
#
_cell.length_a   1.000
_cell.length_b   1.000
_cell.length_c   1.000
_cell.angle_alpha   90.00
_cell.angle_beta   90.00
_cell.angle_gamma   90.00
#
_symmetry.space_group_name_H-M   'P 1'
#
loop_
_entity.id
_entity.type
_entity.pdbx_description
1 polymer ?
#
loop_
_entity_poly.entity_id
_entity_poly.type
_entity_poly.pdbx_seq_one_letter_code
_entity_poly.pdbx_strand_id
1 'polypeptide(L)'
;NRAQSRTLTDYLLNEAGTTGGCFYRPEDAEGYRLKGVKLFVTADVFTDDDGFTLDGSTLAVAPRDPRELDRTASPQERWFRVIASGPLVVRGSAVFTPHLRFADDRLVRLLDALLYLYAHACPGCSRSESDSSLRACFNDYDRCGWFGRGVKLLIGRGAGGAQRPSLIISNNTSVLIEEPQGTAYIWGAFVGQDVTYLLWINAGEQSFRGFLVRNFPKELTLRIDVGRGFRLEFNKELLELLTENFWFFRRINCIRDDVSVETQLIQTRSISY
;
A
#
# COMPACT_ATOMS: atom_id res chain seq x y z
N ASN A 1 -20.67 34.98 -13.67
CA ASN A 1 -21.01 34.63 -12.27
C ASN A 1 -20.25 33.37 -11.88
N ARG A 2 -19.30 33.52 -10.95
CA ARG A 2 -18.37 32.49 -10.48
C ARG A 2 -19.15 31.41 -9.70
N ALA A 3 -19.19 30.18 -10.20
CA ALA A 3 -19.58 29.03 -9.40
C ALA A 3 -18.44 28.73 -8.41
N GLN A 4 -18.73 28.88 -7.12
CA GLN A 4 -17.81 28.56 -6.04
C GLN A 4 -17.53 27.04 -6.05
N SER A 5 -16.26 26.68 -6.20
CA SER A 5 -15.75 25.36 -5.81
C SER A 5 -16.02 25.17 -4.32
N ARG A 6 -17.03 24.36 -3.98
CA ARG A 6 -17.30 23.95 -2.60
C ARG A 6 -16.42 22.74 -2.30
N THR A 7 -15.36 22.96 -1.55
CA THR A 7 -14.52 21.93 -0.95
C THR A 7 -15.35 21.09 0.04
N LEU A 8 -15.14 19.77 0.04
CA LEU A 8 -15.80 18.77 0.90
C LEU A 8 -15.57 18.96 2.43
N THR A 9 -14.97 20.08 2.83
CA THR A 9 -14.67 20.44 4.22
C THR A 9 -15.93 20.74 5.03
N ASP A 10 -17.03 21.16 4.39
CA ASP A 10 -18.25 21.58 5.10
C ASP A 10 -19.12 20.43 5.61
N TYR A 11 -18.85 19.17 5.23
CA TYR A 11 -19.70 18.02 5.58
C TYR A 11 -19.11 17.02 6.58
N LEU A 12 -17.84 17.18 6.99
CA LEU A 12 -17.14 16.15 7.78
C LEU A 12 -16.77 16.57 9.22
N LEU A 13 -17.24 17.72 9.69
CA LEU A 13 -16.95 18.21 11.05
C LEU A 13 -18.11 18.13 12.04
N ASN A 14 -19.24 17.51 11.69
CA ASN A 14 -20.28 17.20 12.67
C ASN A 14 -20.60 15.70 12.65
N GLU A 15 -20.45 15.12 13.84
CA GLU A 15 -20.86 13.77 14.26
C GLU A 15 -19.78 12.68 14.22
N ALA A 16 -19.06 12.60 15.34
CA ALA A 16 -18.61 11.34 15.91
C ALA A 16 -19.82 10.39 16.06
N GLY A 17 -20.10 9.57 15.04
CA GLY A 17 -21.24 8.64 15.11
C GLY A 17 -21.68 7.98 13.82
N THR A 18 -21.27 8.43 12.63
CA THR A 18 -21.87 7.94 11.40
C THR A 18 -21.40 6.52 11.02
N THR A 19 -22.35 5.59 11.00
CA THR A 19 -22.26 4.28 10.37
C THR A 19 -22.40 4.45 8.85
N GLY A 20 -21.28 4.27 8.13
CA GLY A 20 -21.22 4.37 6.67
C GLY A 20 -21.05 5.81 6.18
N GLY A 21 -19.88 6.14 5.64
CA GLY A 21 -19.62 7.41 4.97
C GLY A 21 -19.64 7.21 3.46
N CYS A 22 -20.75 7.55 2.80
CA CYS A 22 -20.75 7.73 1.35
C CYS A 22 -20.17 9.12 1.04
N PHE A 23 -19.17 9.20 0.18
CA PHE A 23 -18.64 10.48 -0.28
C PHE A 23 -19.67 11.13 -1.19
N TYR A 24 -19.99 12.42 -0.96
CA TYR A 24 -20.90 13.15 -1.83
C TYR A 24 -20.17 13.59 -3.10
N ARG A 25 -20.71 13.18 -4.26
CA ARG A 25 -20.24 13.57 -5.59
C ARG A 25 -21.13 14.69 -6.14
N PRO A 26 -20.58 15.86 -6.49
CA PRO A 26 -21.33 16.84 -7.30
C PRO A 26 -21.65 16.23 -8.66
N GLU A 27 -22.86 16.46 -9.19
CA GLU A 27 -23.41 15.82 -10.40
C GLU A 27 -22.51 15.94 -11.66
N ASP A 28 -21.56 16.88 -11.68
CA ASP A 28 -20.64 17.14 -12.80
C ASP A 28 -19.17 16.75 -12.54
N ALA A 29 -18.85 16.09 -11.42
CA ALA A 29 -17.45 15.75 -11.09
C ALA A 29 -17.00 14.44 -11.77
N GLU A 30 -15.84 14.46 -12.44
CA GLU A 30 -15.11 13.26 -12.87
C GLU A 30 -14.41 12.62 -11.65
N GLY A 31 -15.12 11.74 -10.95
CA GLY A 31 -14.62 11.00 -9.79
C GLY A 31 -14.48 11.80 -8.50
N TYR A 32 -14.05 11.11 -7.43
CA TYR A 32 -13.87 11.69 -6.10
C TYR A 32 -12.47 12.26 -5.93
N ARG A 33 -12.34 13.52 -5.49
CA ARG A 33 -11.05 14.13 -5.16
C ARG A 33 -11.04 14.76 -3.79
N LEU A 34 -10.19 14.26 -2.91
CA LEU A 34 -9.92 14.84 -1.60
C LEU A 34 -8.58 15.56 -1.62
N LYS A 35 -8.56 16.82 -1.15
CA LYS A 35 -7.36 17.66 -1.15
C LYS A 35 -7.15 18.33 0.21
N GLY A 36 -5.96 18.13 0.80
CA GLY A 36 -5.57 18.80 2.04
C GLY A 36 -6.39 18.40 3.27
N VAL A 37 -7.04 17.24 3.26
CA VAL A 37 -7.93 16.80 4.35
C VAL A 37 -7.32 15.66 5.16
N LYS A 38 -7.71 15.56 6.43
CA LYS A 38 -7.43 14.41 7.29
C LYS A 38 -8.75 13.74 7.62
N LEU A 39 -8.91 12.49 7.21
CA LEU A 39 -10.13 11.72 7.38
C LEU A 39 -9.83 10.47 8.20
N PHE A 40 -10.60 10.27 9.27
CA PHE A 40 -10.55 9.10 10.13
C PHE A 40 -11.92 8.45 10.09
N VAL A 41 -11.99 7.20 9.63
CA VAL A 41 -13.25 6.48 9.43
C VAL A 41 -13.20 5.12 10.09
N THR A 42 -14.33 4.70 10.64
CA THR A 42 -14.52 3.37 11.22
C THR A 42 -15.51 2.54 10.41
N ALA A 43 -15.50 2.72 9.10
CA ALA A 43 -16.37 2.05 8.15
C ALA A 43 -15.64 1.92 6.82
N ASP A 44 -16.18 1.10 5.92
CA ASP A 44 -15.65 0.93 4.58
C ASP A 44 -15.74 2.23 3.78
N VAL A 45 -14.69 2.49 3.02
CA VAL A 45 -14.60 3.57 2.05
C VAL A 45 -14.77 2.96 0.67
N PHE A 46 -15.91 3.23 0.04
CA PHE A 46 -16.18 2.84 -1.33
C PHE A 46 -15.96 4.02 -2.27
N THR A 47 -15.32 3.74 -3.41
CA THR A 47 -15.23 4.69 -4.52
C THR A 47 -16.08 4.19 -5.68
N ASP A 48 -16.56 5.12 -6.50
CA ASP A 48 -17.25 4.78 -7.74
C ASP A 48 -16.25 4.41 -8.85
N ASP A 49 -16.80 4.05 -10.02
CA ASP A 49 -16.07 3.63 -11.21
C ASP A 49 -15.23 4.76 -11.83
N ASP A 50 -15.57 6.02 -11.54
CA ASP A 50 -14.83 7.18 -12.03
C ASP A 50 -13.53 7.42 -11.25
N GLY A 51 -13.39 6.76 -10.10
CA GLY A 51 -12.13 6.66 -9.36
C GLY A 51 -12.00 7.63 -8.20
N PHE A 52 -10.85 7.55 -7.54
CA PHE A 52 -10.56 8.24 -6.30
C PHE A 52 -9.16 8.81 -6.29
N THR A 53 -9.08 10.11 -6.01
CA THR A 53 -7.81 10.83 -5.88
C THR A 53 -7.67 11.43 -4.48
N LEU A 54 -6.60 11.03 -3.79
CA LEU A 54 -6.11 11.68 -2.56
C LEU A 54 -4.90 12.56 -2.90
N ASP A 55 -4.96 13.85 -2.55
CA ASP A 55 -3.92 14.82 -2.86
C ASP A 55 -3.56 15.64 -1.61
N GLY A 56 -2.33 15.53 -1.11
CA GLY A 56 -1.93 16.20 0.13
C GLY A 56 -2.79 15.84 1.36
N SER A 57 -3.36 14.63 1.40
CA SER A 57 -4.39 14.23 2.36
C SER A 57 -3.94 13.05 3.24
N THR A 58 -4.64 12.82 4.34
CA THR A 58 -4.47 11.61 5.16
C THR A 58 -5.81 10.90 5.26
N LEU A 59 -5.84 9.61 4.95
CA LEU A 59 -6.97 8.72 5.15
C LEU A 59 -6.55 7.64 6.14
N ALA A 60 -7.25 7.50 7.25
CA ALA A 60 -7.08 6.42 8.20
C ALA A 60 -8.41 5.69 8.40
N VAL A 61 -8.43 4.41 8.03
CA VAL A 61 -9.60 3.53 8.18
C VAL A 61 -9.28 2.56 9.31
N ALA A 62 -9.96 2.60 10.44
CA ALA A 62 -9.64 1.77 11.59
C ALA A 62 -10.90 1.17 12.22
N PRO A 63 -10.82 -0.03 12.84
CA PRO A 63 -11.94 -0.58 13.58
C PRO A 63 -12.33 0.32 14.75
N ARG A 64 -13.59 0.21 15.20
CA ARG A 64 -14.00 0.82 16.48
C ARG A 64 -13.38 0.11 17.68
N ASP A 65 -13.25 -1.22 17.59
CA ASP A 65 -12.58 -2.07 18.58
C ASP A 65 -11.35 -2.73 17.93
N PRO A 66 -10.12 -2.47 18.42
CA PRO A 66 -8.90 -3.08 17.88
C PRO A 66 -8.92 -4.61 17.83
N ARG A 67 -9.68 -5.25 18.73
CA ARG A 67 -9.83 -6.72 18.76
C ARG A 67 -10.55 -7.26 17.53
N GLU A 68 -11.24 -6.41 16.76
CA GLU A 68 -11.90 -6.81 15.52
C GLU A 68 -10.90 -7.24 14.44
N LEU A 69 -9.65 -6.74 14.47
CA LEU A 69 -8.59 -7.16 13.56
C LEU A 69 -8.12 -8.61 13.80
N ASP A 70 -8.34 -9.13 15.01
CA ASP A 70 -7.90 -10.45 15.44
C ASP A 70 -9.01 -11.51 15.39
N ARG A 71 -10.24 -11.15 14.98
CA ARG A 71 -11.35 -12.10 14.95
C ARG A 71 -11.23 -13.05 13.76
N THR A 72 -11.37 -14.35 14.04
CA THR A 72 -11.31 -15.42 13.04
C THR A 72 -12.61 -15.59 12.24
N ALA A 73 -13.72 -14.97 12.67
CA ALA A 73 -15.02 -15.07 12.03
C ALA A 73 -15.07 -14.30 10.70
N SER A 74 -15.49 -15.01 9.65
CA SER A 74 -15.76 -14.60 8.25
C SER A 74 -15.09 -13.31 7.70
N PRO A 75 -14.24 -13.43 6.66
CA PRO A 75 -13.66 -12.30 5.94
C PRO A 75 -14.66 -11.40 5.18
N GLN A 76 -15.95 -11.76 5.12
CA GLN A 76 -16.94 -11.00 4.36
C GLN A 76 -17.73 -9.98 5.19
N GLU A 77 -17.77 -10.13 6.52
CA GLU A 77 -18.76 -9.40 7.33
C GLU A 77 -18.25 -8.11 7.99
N ARG A 78 -16.93 -7.88 8.15
CA ARG A 78 -16.43 -6.74 8.97
C ARG A 78 -15.02 -6.24 8.63
N TRP A 79 -14.74 -5.88 7.38
CA TRP A 79 -13.38 -5.42 7.06
C TRP A 79 -13.39 -4.00 6.57
N PHE A 80 -12.96 -3.11 7.46
CA PHE A 80 -12.63 -1.71 7.23
C PHE A 80 -11.69 -1.59 6.03
N ARG A 81 -12.29 -1.42 4.85
CA ARG A 81 -11.59 -1.46 3.56
C ARG A 81 -11.63 -0.10 2.89
N VAL A 82 -10.61 0.14 2.08
CA VAL A 82 -10.71 1.07 0.95
C VAL A 82 -10.95 0.23 -0.30
N ILE A 83 -12.13 0.33 -0.90
CA ILE A 83 -12.52 -0.38 -2.12
C ILE A 83 -12.64 0.64 -3.24
N ALA A 84 -11.70 0.59 -4.17
CA ALA A 84 -11.70 1.46 -5.34
C ALA A 84 -12.25 0.73 -6.57
N SER A 85 -13.47 1.10 -6.99
CA SER A 85 -14.11 0.53 -8.19
C SER A 85 -13.53 1.14 -9.49
N GLY A 86 -13.01 2.36 -9.40
CA GLY A 86 -12.30 3.07 -10.47
C GLY A 86 -10.80 3.23 -10.20
N PRO A 87 -10.11 4.07 -10.98
CA PRO A 87 -8.69 4.38 -10.77
C PRO A 87 -8.41 4.95 -9.37
N LEU A 88 -7.37 4.45 -8.68
CA LEU A 88 -6.87 5.05 -7.44
C LEU A 88 -5.60 5.85 -7.70
N VAL A 89 -5.61 7.12 -7.30
CA VAL A 89 -4.43 7.99 -7.32
C VAL A 89 -4.19 8.58 -5.93
N VAL A 90 -3.05 8.29 -5.32
CA VAL A 90 -2.63 8.86 -4.04
C VAL A 90 -1.36 9.68 -4.28
N ARG A 91 -1.41 10.98 -4.00
CA ARG A 91 -0.29 11.91 -4.20
C ARG A 91 0.01 12.69 -2.94
N GLY A 92 1.27 12.70 -2.49
CA GLY A 92 1.70 13.47 -1.32
C GLY A 92 0.84 13.19 -0.09
N SER A 93 0.32 11.96 0.01
CA SER A 93 -0.77 11.59 0.91
C SER A 93 -0.40 10.33 1.68
N ALA A 94 -1.06 10.13 2.82
CA ALA A 94 -0.90 8.94 3.63
C ALA A 94 -2.23 8.17 3.74
N VAL A 95 -2.19 6.87 3.51
CA VAL A 95 -3.33 5.96 3.66
C VAL A 95 -2.97 4.89 4.68
N PHE A 96 -3.75 4.81 5.76
CA PHE A 96 -3.67 3.78 6.78
C PHE A 96 -4.95 2.96 6.68
N THR A 97 -4.84 1.70 6.31
CA THR A 97 -6.01 0.83 6.18
C THR A 97 -5.63 -0.62 6.45
N PRO A 98 -6.49 -1.41 7.11
CA PRO A 98 -6.29 -2.85 7.18
C PRO A 98 -6.20 -3.45 5.79
N HIS A 99 -7.13 -3.05 4.91
CA HIS A 99 -7.28 -3.61 3.58
C HIS A 99 -7.45 -2.55 2.50
N LEU A 100 -6.82 -2.81 1.36
CA LEU A 100 -6.95 -2.04 0.14
C LEU A 100 -7.36 -2.98 -1.00
N ARG A 101 -8.43 -2.61 -1.71
CA ARG A 101 -9.04 -3.42 -2.78
C ARG A 101 -9.31 -2.57 -4.00
N PHE A 102 -9.20 -3.22 -5.15
CA PHE A 102 -9.39 -2.61 -6.45
C PHE A 102 -10.28 -3.51 -7.29
N ALA A 103 -11.15 -2.89 -8.09
CA ALA A 103 -11.75 -3.61 -9.19
C ALA A 103 -10.67 -4.07 -10.18
N ASP A 104 -10.99 -5.13 -10.91
CA ASP A 104 -10.11 -5.70 -11.91
C ASP A 104 -9.79 -4.65 -13.00
N ASP A 105 -8.59 -4.76 -13.58
CA ASP A 105 -8.14 -3.93 -14.70
C ASP A 105 -8.07 -2.42 -14.42
N ARG A 106 -7.98 -2.02 -13.15
CA ARG A 106 -7.88 -0.61 -12.75
C ARG A 106 -6.44 -0.12 -12.57
N LEU A 107 -6.28 1.19 -12.70
CA LEU A 107 -5.03 1.89 -12.40
C LEU A 107 -4.89 2.10 -10.89
N VAL A 108 -3.71 1.74 -10.36
CA VAL A 108 -3.29 2.13 -9.01
C VAL A 108 -2.00 2.93 -9.12
N ARG A 109 -2.03 4.18 -8.65
CA ARG A 109 -0.89 5.08 -8.71
C ARG A 109 -0.65 5.74 -7.35
N LEU A 110 0.53 5.48 -6.79
CA LEU A 110 1.00 6.10 -5.56
C LEU A 110 2.21 6.99 -5.90
N LEU A 111 2.19 8.26 -5.53
CA LEU A 111 3.25 9.23 -5.82
C LEU A 111 3.57 10.03 -4.56
N ASP A 112 4.82 10.01 -4.11
CA ASP A 112 5.22 10.68 -2.85
C ASP A 112 4.28 10.29 -1.69
N ALA A 113 3.82 9.03 -1.69
CA ALA A 113 2.72 8.57 -0.85
C ALA A 113 3.17 7.53 0.17
N LEU A 114 2.52 7.53 1.33
CA LEU A 114 2.62 6.47 2.34
C LEU A 114 1.37 5.59 2.27
N LEU A 115 1.57 4.28 2.15
CA LEU A 115 0.53 3.28 2.37
C LEU A 115 0.94 2.40 3.55
N TYR A 116 0.12 2.35 4.60
CA TYR A 116 0.32 1.51 5.77
C TYR A 116 -0.82 0.48 5.84
N LEU A 117 -0.49 -0.77 5.55
CA LEU A 117 -1.39 -1.92 5.59
C LEU A 117 -1.15 -2.71 6.88
N TYR A 118 -2.22 -3.05 7.60
CA TYR A 118 -2.10 -3.66 8.94
C TYR A 118 -3.15 -4.72 9.27
N ALA A 119 -3.71 -5.38 8.25
CA ALA A 119 -4.61 -6.50 8.48
C ALA A 119 -3.85 -7.78 8.86
N HIS A 120 -4.30 -8.46 9.90
CA HIS A 120 -3.91 -9.82 10.20
C HIS A 120 -4.53 -10.75 9.17
N ALA A 121 -3.81 -11.07 8.09
CA ALA A 121 -4.34 -11.97 7.04
C ALA A 121 -4.81 -13.31 7.63
N CYS A 122 -4.16 -13.75 8.70
CA CYS A 122 -4.59 -14.92 9.45
C CYS A 122 -4.36 -14.76 10.96
N PRO A 123 -5.36 -14.28 11.71
CA PRO A 123 -5.24 -14.08 13.16
C PRO A 123 -4.96 -15.37 13.94
N GLY A 124 -5.45 -16.51 13.42
CA GLY A 124 -5.28 -17.83 14.03
C GLY A 124 -4.16 -18.68 13.43
N CYS A 125 -3.39 -18.16 12.47
CA CYS A 125 -2.30 -18.92 11.88
C CYS A 125 -1.08 -18.97 12.80
N SER A 126 -0.30 -20.04 12.65
CA SER A 126 1.01 -20.09 13.29
C SER A 126 1.89 -18.94 12.82
N ARG A 127 2.51 -18.26 13.78
CA ARG A 127 3.58 -17.27 13.54
C ARG A 127 4.97 -17.92 13.40
N SER A 128 5.06 -19.25 13.53
CA SER A 128 6.29 -20.00 13.26
C SER A 128 6.35 -20.56 11.83
N GLU A 129 5.27 -20.44 11.07
CA GLU A 129 5.22 -20.82 9.66
C GLU A 129 5.42 -19.57 8.82
N SER A 130 6.45 -19.58 7.97
CA SER A 130 6.81 -18.40 7.20
C SER A 130 5.66 -17.98 6.28
N ASP A 131 4.99 -18.89 5.58
CA ASP A 131 4.02 -18.60 4.52
C ASP A 131 2.55 -18.56 4.97
N SER A 132 2.26 -18.59 6.28
CA SER A 132 0.89 -18.74 6.78
C SER A 132 -0.05 -17.58 6.39
N SER A 133 0.45 -16.33 6.48
CA SER A 133 -0.24 -15.12 6.01
C SER A 133 -0.53 -15.18 4.50
N LEU A 134 0.43 -15.69 3.72
CA LEU A 134 0.30 -15.82 2.28
C LEU A 134 -0.71 -16.91 1.91
N ARG A 135 -0.65 -18.09 2.54
CA ARG A 135 -1.62 -19.18 2.35
C ARG A 135 -3.05 -18.72 2.68
N ALA A 136 -3.22 -17.96 3.76
CA ALA A 136 -4.53 -17.41 4.12
C ALA A 136 -5.04 -16.42 3.08
N CYS A 137 -4.19 -15.51 2.59
CA CYS A 137 -4.51 -14.60 1.49
C CYS A 137 -4.81 -15.34 0.17
N PHE A 138 -4.12 -16.44 -0.13
CA PHE A 138 -4.39 -17.26 -1.31
C PHE A 138 -5.70 -18.03 -1.26
N ASN A 139 -6.01 -18.62 -0.11
CA ASN A 139 -7.25 -19.38 0.08
C ASN A 139 -8.46 -18.46 0.10
N ASP A 140 -8.26 -17.19 0.47
CA ASP A 140 -9.30 -16.20 0.57
C ASP A 140 -8.71 -14.80 0.35
N TYR A 141 -8.90 -14.25 -0.85
CA TYR A 141 -8.33 -12.96 -1.24
C TYR A 141 -8.81 -11.80 -0.36
N ASP A 142 -9.95 -11.94 0.33
CA ASP A 142 -10.43 -10.94 1.29
C ASP A 142 -9.51 -10.84 2.51
N ARG A 143 -8.63 -11.81 2.76
CA ARG A 143 -7.62 -11.77 3.82
C ARG A 143 -6.35 -11.02 3.46
N CYS A 144 -6.10 -10.75 2.18
CA CYS A 144 -4.90 -10.00 1.78
C CYS A 144 -4.95 -8.57 2.31
N GLY A 145 -3.84 -7.98 2.77
CA GLY A 145 -3.80 -6.53 3.05
C GLY A 145 -4.05 -5.72 1.78
N TRP A 146 -3.59 -6.23 0.65
CA TRP A 146 -3.87 -5.67 -0.67
C TRP A 146 -4.02 -6.80 -1.68
N PHE A 147 -5.16 -6.82 -2.38
CA PHE A 147 -5.43 -7.69 -3.52
C PHE A 147 -5.81 -6.87 -4.76
N GLY A 148 -5.41 -7.34 -5.95
CA GLY A 148 -5.91 -6.82 -7.23
C GLY A 148 -5.54 -7.73 -8.40
N ARG A 149 -6.39 -7.78 -9.43
CA ARG A 149 -6.18 -8.54 -10.66
C ARG A 149 -6.19 -7.63 -11.88
N GLY A 150 -5.32 -7.87 -12.86
CA GLY A 150 -5.27 -7.04 -14.07
C GLY A 150 -4.79 -5.61 -13.80
N VAL A 151 -4.36 -5.28 -12.58
CA VAL A 151 -4.15 -3.90 -12.19
C VAL A 151 -2.89 -3.31 -12.84
N LYS A 152 -2.99 -2.05 -13.28
CA LYS A 152 -1.82 -1.28 -13.71
C LYS A 152 -1.17 -0.61 -12.51
N LEU A 153 -0.02 -1.13 -12.07
CA LEU A 153 0.66 -0.67 -10.87
C LEU A 153 1.78 0.34 -11.17
N LEU A 154 1.56 1.59 -10.76
CA LEU A 154 2.51 2.69 -10.89
C LEU A 154 2.86 3.27 -9.51
N ILE A 155 3.65 2.54 -8.74
CA ILE A 155 4.08 2.98 -7.41
C ILE A 155 5.40 3.73 -7.54
N GLY A 156 5.37 5.00 -7.19
CA GLY A 156 6.48 5.95 -7.27
C GLY A 156 7.02 6.28 -8.66
N ARG A 157 6.34 5.82 -9.71
CA ARG A 157 6.62 6.17 -11.11
C ARG A 157 5.59 7.17 -11.63
N GLY A 158 6.00 8.44 -11.70
CA GLY A 158 5.22 9.53 -12.25
C GLY A 158 5.09 9.52 -13.78
N ALA A 159 4.41 10.54 -14.31
CA ALA A 159 4.34 10.77 -15.75
C ALA A 159 5.75 10.97 -16.34
N GLY A 160 5.95 10.49 -17.58
CA GLY A 160 7.26 10.55 -18.24
C GLY A 160 8.38 9.75 -17.55
N GLY A 161 8.07 8.92 -16.54
CA GLY A 161 9.09 8.21 -15.76
C GLY A 161 9.74 9.04 -14.66
N ALA A 162 9.13 10.16 -14.26
CA ALA A 162 9.59 10.95 -13.12
C ALA A 162 9.57 10.12 -11.83
N GLN A 163 10.63 10.20 -11.02
CA GLN A 163 10.71 9.51 -9.73
C GLN A 163 9.92 10.28 -8.68
N ARG A 164 8.96 9.59 -8.02
CA ARG A 164 8.07 10.15 -6.99
C ARG A 164 7.95 9.15 -5.84
N PRO A 165 9.04 8.81 -5.16
CA PRO A 165 9.15 7.58 -4.39
C PRO A 165 8.03 7.46 -3.37
N SER A 166 7.42 6.27 -3.32
CA SER A 166 6.36 5.98 -2.36
C SER A 166 6.80 4.88 -1.40
N LEU A 167 6.26 4.95 -0.20
CA LEU A 167 6.52 3.97 0.84
C LEU A 167 5.29 3.12 1.08
N ILE A 168 5.48 1.80 1.04
CA ILE A 168 4.50 0.83 1.44
C ILE A 168 5.03 0.16 2.71
N ILE A 169 4.30 0.27 3.81
CA ILE A 169 4.52 -0.51 5.02
C ILE A 169 3.42 -1.55 5.09
N SER A 170 3.81 -2.81 5.18
CA SER A 170 2.92 -3.96 5.26
C SER A 170 3.23 -4.67 6.57
N ASN A 171 2.30 -4.60 7.52
CA ASN A 171 2.45 -5.13 8.86
C ASN A 171 1.54 -6.34 9.04
N ASN A 172 2.17 -7.50 9.23
CA ASN A 172 1.54 -8.81 9.38
C ASN A 172 0.49 -9.14 8.29
N THR A 173 0.75 -8.70 7.06
CA THR A 173 -0.22 -8.74 5.98
C THR A 173 0.41 -9.07 4.64
N SER A 174 -0.38 -9.59 3.71
CA SER A 174 0.08 -10.02 2.39
C SER A 174 -0.47 -9.11 1.29
N VAL A 175 0.40 -8.71 0.38
CA VAL A 175 0.08 -8.02 -0.87
C VAL A 175 0.16 -9.04 -2.00
N LEU A 176 -0.98 -9.29 -2.65
CA LEU A 176 -1.11 -10.23 -3.76
C LEU A 176 -1.66 -9.52 -4.98
N ILE A 177 -0.95 -9.61 -6.10
CA ILE A 177 -1.38 -9.03 -7.37
C ILE A 177 -1.36 -10.10 -8.45
N GLU A 178 -2.47 -10.28 -9.15
CA GLU A 178 -2.59 -11.23 -10.25
C GLU A 178 -2.57 -10.51 -11.59
N GLU A 179 -1.79 -11.01 -12.54
CA GLU A 179 -1.78 -10.59 -13.95
C GLU A 179 -1.68 -9.06 -14.13
N PRO A 180 -0.70 -8.37 -13.48
CA PRO A 180 -0.61 -6.93 -13.60
C PRO A 180 -0.42 -6.50 -15.06
N GLN A 181 -1.10 -5.43 -15.45
CA GLN A 181 -1.02 -4.89 -16.81
C GLN A 181 0.36 -4.25 -17.09
N GLY A 182 1.10 -4.83 -18.03
CA GLY A 182 2.41 -4.34 -18.45
C GLY A 182 3.46 -4.51 -17.36
N THR A 183 4.38 -3.55 -17.24
CA THR A 183 5.38 -3.55 -16.17
C THR A 183 4.77 -3.07 -14.85
N ALA A 184 4.85 -3.89 -13.80
CA ALA A 184 4.52 -3.50 -12.45
C ALA A 184 5.70 -2.75 -11.81
N TYR A 185 5.48 -1.52 -11.34
CA TYR A 185 6.54 -0.68 -10.76
C TYR A 185 6.36 -0.52 -9.25
N ILE A 186 7.45 -0.74 -8.51
CA ILE A 186 7.64 -0.26 -7.14
C ILE A 186 8.91 0.57 -7.07
N TRP A 187 8.74 1.90 -7.10
CA TRP A 187 9.81 2.87 -6.94
C TRP A 187 9.68 3.55 -5.58
N GLY A 188 10.57 3.23 -4.66
CA GLY A 188 10.53 3.72 -3.30
C GLY A 188 10.96 2.65 -2.31
N ALA A 189 10.17 2.47 -1.26
CA ALA A 189 10.47 1.48 -0.24
C ALA A 189 9.25 0.59 0.04
N PHE A 190 9.50 -0.69 0.22
CA PHE A 190 8.54 -1.63 0.79
C PHE A 190 9.10 -2.14 2.11
N VAL A 191 8.36 -1.98 3.20
CA VAL A 191 8.74 -2.38 4.55
C VAL A 191 7.77 -3.44 5.03
N GLY A 192 8.21 -4.69 5.10
CA GLY A 192 7.46 -5.78 5.72
C GLY A 192 7.78 -5.90 7.20
N GLN A 193 6.76 -5.91 8.05
CA GLN A 193 6.87 -6.21 9.49
C GLN A 193 6.12 -7.50 9.79
N ASP A 194 6.71 -8.37 10.61
CA ASP A 194 6.17 -9.71 10.92
C ASP A 194 5.90 -10.54 9.65
N VAL A 195 4.97 -11.50 9.68
CA VAL A 195 4.64 -12.39 8.55
C VAL A 195 3.97 -11.64 7.38
N THR A 196 4.81 -11.05 6.52
CA THR A 196 4.40 -10.21 5.39
C THR A 196 4.95 -10.67 4.04
N TYR A 197 4.10 -10.61 3.01
CA TYR A 197 4.42 -11.02 1.64
C TYR A 197 4.07 -9.95 0.61
N LEU A 198 4.87 -9.92 -0.46
CA LEU A 198 4.55 -9.25 -1.71
C LEU A 198 4.69 -10.32 -2.79
N LEU A 199 3.60 -10.67 -3.45
CA LEU A 199 3.58 -11.69 -4.49
C LEU A 199 2.85 -11.18 -5.73
N TRP A 200 3.49 -11.35 -6.87
CA TRP A 200 2.89 -11.09 -8.18
C TRP A 200 2.79 -12.39 -8.98
N ILE A 201 1.58 -12.73 -9.41
CA ILE A 201 1.30 -13.92 -10.20
C ILE A 201 1.18 -13.52 -11.67
N ASN A 202 1.83 -14.28 -12.56
CA ASN A 202 1.78 -14.07 -14.01
C ASN A 202 2.17 -12.64 -14.47
N ALA A 203 2.99 -11.94 -13.69
CA ALA A 203 3.50 -10.63 -14.09
C ALA A 203 4.53 -10.78 -15.23
N GLY A 204 4.31 -10.05 -16.33
CA GLY A 204 5.21 -10.05 -17.48
C GLY A 204 6.56 -9.41 -17.16
N GLU A 205 6.53 -8.18 -16.61
CA GLU A 205 7.72 -7.45 -16.20
C GLU A 205 7.53 -6.78 -14.83
N GLN A 206 8.62 -6.69 -14.08
CA GLN A 206 8.61 -6.25 -12.69
C GLN A 206 9.79 -5.33 -12.44
N SER A 207 9.54 -4.07 -12.05
CA SER A 207 10.57 -3.07 -11.81
C SER A 207 10.52 -2.58 -10.37
N PHE A 208 11.43 -3.09 -9.56
CA PHE A 208 11.65 -2.62 -8.21
C PHE A 208 12.87 -1.69 -8.17
N ARG A 209 12.67 -0.43 -7.80
CA ARG A 209 13.75 0.55 -7.60
C ARG A 209 13.72 1.11 -6.19
N GLY A 210 14.75 0.87 -5.40
CA GLY A 210 14.85 1.32 -4.01
C GLY A 210 15.00 0.17 -3.01
N PHE A 211 14.28 0.22 -1.88
CA PHE A 211 14.51 -0.70 -0.76
C PHE A 211 13.37 -1.69 -0.51
N LEU A 212 13.75 -2.94 -0.26
CA LEU A 212 12.90 -3.92 0.40
C LEU A 212 13.46 -4.16 1.81
N VAL A 213 12.77 -3.67 2.83
CA VAL A 213 13.12 -3.90 4.24
C VAL A 213 12.17 -4.95 4.80
N ARG A 214 12.69 -5.95 5.51
CA ARG A 214 11.84 -6.93 6.20
C ARG A 214 12.33 -7.18 7.62
N ASN A 215 11.41 -7.12 8.57
CA ASN A 215 11.65 -7.35 9.99
C ASN A 215 10.81 -8.55 10.48
N PHE A 216 11.37 -9.75 10.33
CA PHE A 216 10.74 -11.01 10.77
C PHE A 216 11.22 -11.43 12.17
N PRO A 217 10.41 -12.21 12.91
CA PRO A 217 10.89 -13.04 14.00
C PRO A 217 12.12 -13.87 13.57
N LYS A 218 13.05 -14.11 14.49
CA LYS A 218 14.37 -14.73 14.17
C LYS A 218 14.26 -16.16 13.65
N GLU A 219 13.16 -16.81 13.96
CA GLU A 219 12.82 -18.20 13.64
C GLU A 219 12.17 -18.39 12.26
N LEU A 220 11.86 -17.30 11.54
CA LEU A 220 11.23 -17.36 10.22
C LEU A 220 12.22 -17.15 9.09
N THR A 221 12.09 -17.98 8.05
CA THR A 221 12.87 -17.87 6.81
C THR A 221 12.03 -17.26 5.69
N LEU A 222 12.60 -16.30 4.97
CA LEU A 222 11.97 -15.66 3.83
C LEU A 222 12.01 -16.57 2.59
N ARG A 223 10.86 -16.77 1.95
CA ARG A 223 10.77 -17.23 0.55
C ARG A 223 10.33 -16.06 -0.32
N ILE A 224 11.23 -15.56 -1.18
CA ILE A 224 10.86 -14.62 -2.25
C ILE A 224 10.69 -15.44 -3.52
N ASP A 225 9.48 -15.42 -4.08
CA ASP A 225 9.26 -15.90 -5.44
C ASP A 225 9.41 -14.71 -6.38
N VAL A 226 10.52 -14.68 -7.10
CA VAL A 226 10.84 -13.62 -8.06
C VAL A 226 10.45 -14.14 -9.43
N GLY A 227 9.33 -13.65 -9.95
CA GLY A 227 8.84 -14.03 -11.27
C GLY A 227 9.79 -13.61 -12.41
N ARG A 228 9.43 -13.97 -13.64
CA ARG A 228 10.18 -13.58 -14.85
C ARG A 228 10.15 -12.05 -15.04
N GLY A 229 11.17 -11.51 -15.70
CA GLY A 229 11.24 -10.08 -16.02
C GLY A 229 11.46 -9.18 -14.80
N PHE A 230 11.90 -9.73 -13.67
CA PHE A 230 12.21 -8.94 -12.47
C PHE A 230 13.54 -8.22 -12.55
N ARG A 231 13.48 -6.92 -12.30
CA ARG A 231 14.62 -6.02 -12.18
C ARG A 231 14.57 -5.33 -10.82
N LEU A 232 15.58 -5.60 -10.00
CA LEU A 232 15.89 -4.85 -8.80
C LEU A 232 17.03 -3.88 -9.09
N GLU A 233 16.84 -2.61 -8.77
CA GLU A 233 17.86 -1.58 -8.95
C GLU A 233 17.94 -0.70 -7.70
N PHE A 234 19.14 -0.59 -7.13
CA PHE A 234 19.42 0.39 -6.10
C PHE A 234 19.69 1.74 -6.76
N ASN A 235 18.90 2.76 -6.44
CA ASN A 235 18.99 4.07 -7.08
C ASN A 235 19.16 5.17 -6.03
N LYS A 236 20.36 5.74 -5.93
CA LYS A 236 20.71 6.72 -4.88
C LYS A 236 19.79 7.95 -4.88
N GLU A 237 19.49 8.53 -6.03
CA GLU A 237 18.63 9.71 -6.14
C GLU A 237 17.24 9.43 -5.55
N LEU A 238 16.68 8.26 -5.89
CA LEU A 238 15.41 7.80 -5.35
C LEU A 238 15.45 7.65 -3.82
N LEU A 239 16.59 7.24 -3.25
CA LEU A 239 16.76 7.15 -1.80
C LEU A 239 16.88 8.49 -1.11
N GLU A 240 17.58 9.44 -1.73
CA GLU A 240 17.64 10.81 -1.22
C GLU A 240 16.24 11.41 -1.19
N LEU A 241 15.45 11.22 -2.26
CA LEU A 241 14.04 11.61 -2.30
C LEU A 241 13.19 10.90 -1.22
N LEU A 242 13.44 9.63 -0.91
CA LEU A 242 12.78 8.96 0.23
C LEU A 242 13.08 9.65 1.56
N THR A 243 14.31 10.09 1.79
CA THR A 243 14.73 10.76 3.03
C THR A 243 14.16 12.17 3.14
N GLU A 244 13.92 12.83 2.02
CA GLU A 244 13.24 14.13 1.96
C GLU A 244 11.73 13.99 2.23
N ASN A 245 11.10 12.93 1.72
CA ASN A 245 9.66 12.73 1.83
C ASN A 245 9.22 11.99 3.12
N PHE A 246 10.10 11.19 3.74
CA PHE A 246 9.74 10.34 4.88
C PHE A 246 10.78 10.46 6.01
N TRP A 247 10.38 11.11 7.10
CA TRP A 247 11.25 11.54 8.21
C TRP A 247 12.03 10.42 8.94
N PHE A 248 11.58 9.17 8.89
CA PHE A 248 12.28 8.03 9.52
C PHE A 248 13.36 7.42 8.63
N PHE A 249 13.42 7.77 7.34
CA PHE A 249 14.57 7.48 6.52
C PHE A 249 15.64 8.55 6.75
N ARG A 250 16.83 8.12 7.14
CA ARG A 250 17.97 9.02 7.30
C ARG A 250 18.81 9.00 6.03
N ARG A 251 19.34 10.18 5.66
CA ARG A 251 20.28 10.29 4.57
C ARG A 251 21.52 9.45 4.85
N ILE A 252 21.86 8.58 3.91
CA ILE A 252 23.09 7.79 3.95
C ILE A 252 24.16 8.60 3.20
N ASN A 253 25.09 9.18 3.94
CA ASN A 253 26.15 10.02 3.35
C ASN A 253 27.30 9.21 2.74
N CYS A 254 27.42 7.92 3.09
CA CYS A 254 28.39 7.00 2.51
C CYS A 254 27.88 5.55 2.56
N ILE A 255 27.95 4.85 1.44
CA ILE A 255 27.96 3.40 1.40
C ILE A 255 29.45 3.05 1.46
N ARG A 256 29.89 2.24 2.41
CA ARG A 256 31.26 1.72 2.38
C ARG A 256 31.35 0.80 1.16
N ASP A 257 31.93 1.29 0.08
CA ASP A 257 32.25 0.51 -1.11
C ASP A 257 33.30 -0.54 -0.76
N ASP A 258 32.88 -1.80 -0.69
CA ASP A 258 33.20 -2.80 -1.71
C ASP A 258 32.26 -3.99 -1.47
N VAL A 259 30.97 -3.82 -1.77
CA VAL A 259 29.99 -4.91 -1.66
C VAL A 259 29.82 -5.52 -3.05
N SER A 260 30.37 -6.73 -3.21
CA SER A 260 30.19 -7.55 -4.41
C SER A 260 28.71 -7.64 -4.80
N VAL A 261 28.41 -7.94 -6.07
CA VAL A 261 27.02 -8.11 -6.55
C VAL A 261 26.19 -9.07 -5.67
N GLU A 262 26.83 -10.11 -5.13
CA GLU A 262 26.21 -11.04 -4.16
C GLU A 262 25.91 -10.38 -2.80
N THR A 263 26.74 -9.42 -2.39
CA THR A 263 26.55 -8.67 -1.13
C THR A 263 25.53 -7.54 -1.27
N GLN A 264 25.25 -7.04 -2.48
CA GLN A 264 24.10 -6.16 -2.72
C GLN A 264 22.75 -6.89 -2.56
N LEU A 265 22.72 -8.19 -2.91
CA LEU A 265 21.59 -9.08 -2.60
C LEU A 265 21.49 -9.43 -1.11
N ILE A 266 22.58 -9.28 -0.35
CA ILE A 266 22.70 -9.68 1.06
C ILE A 266 23.29 -8.52 1.89
N GLN A 267 22.50 -7.49 2.16
CA GLN A 267 22.65 -6.72 3.40
C GLN A 267 21.49 -7.07 4.34
N THR A 268 21.57 -8.28 4.89
CA THR A 268 20.73 -8.73 5.99
C THR A 268 21.45 -8.44 7.31
N ARG A 269 20.75 -7.77 8.23
CA ARG A 269 21.19 -7.33 9.58
C ARG A 269 21.90 -5.98 9.66
N SER A 270 21.12 -4.90 9.65
CA SER A 270 21.42 -3.80 10.56
C SER A 270 21.00 -4.20 11.97
N ILE A 271 21.97 -4.41 12.87
CA ILE A 271 21.70 -4.41 14.31
C ILE A 271 21.77 -2.94 14.72
N SER A 272 20.62 -2.33 15.04
CA SER A 272 20.61 -1.03 15.71
C SER A 272 21.01 -1.25 17.18
N TYR A 273 22.09 -0.64 17.61
CA TYR A 273 22.41 -0.43 19.03
C TYR A 273 21.53 0.69 19.60
#